data_AF-A0A0H1RCQ3-F1
#
_entry.id   AF-A0A0H1RCQ3-F1
#
_cell.length_a   1.000
_cell.length_b   1.000
_cell.length_c   1.000
_cell.angle_alpha   90.00
_cell.angle_beta   90.00
_cell.angle_gamma   90.00
#
_symmetry.space_group_name_H-M   'P 1'
#
loop_
_entity.id
_entity.type
_entity.pdbx_description
1 polymer ?
#
loop_
_entity_poly.entity_id
_entity_poly.type
_entity_poly.pdbx_seq_one_letter_code
_entity_poly.pdbx_strand_id
1 'polypeptide(L)' 'MPNHYQERWEGPIGGLRLPFAAWKCLQDEGIKTIDQLKAKADRLEKFVGIGPRLAHIIRQELARMEAAERQTSDEA' A
#
# COMPACT_ATOMS: atom_id res chain seq x y z
N MET A 1 13.77 22.13 -2.20
CA MET A 1 12.48 21.74 -1.58
C MET A 1 12.44 20.22 -1.54
N PRO A 2 12.28 19.57 -0.37
CA PRO A 2 12.11 18.13 -0.33
C PRO A 2 10.84 17.75 -1.11
N ASN A 3 10.93 16.76 -1.99
CA ASN A 3 9.76 16.24 -2.71
C ASN A 3 8.90 15.42 -1.74
N HIS A 4 8.07 16.10 -0.94
CA HIS A 4 7.13 15.48 0.01
C HIS A 4 6.15 14.49 -0.65
N TYR A 5 6.05 14.50 -1.99
CA TYR A 5 5.31 13.50 -2.77
C TYR A 5 5.94 12.08 -2.76
N GLN A 6 7.21 11.94 -2.36
CA GLN A 6 7.91 10.65 -2.27
C GLN A 6 8.07 10.13 -0.84
N GLU A 7 7.82 10.97 0.17
CA GLU A 7 7.88 10.53 1.56
C GLU A 7 6.79 9.49 1.81
N ARG A 8 7.21 8.31 2.26
CA ARG A 8 6.32 7.18 2.58
C ARG A 8 5.97 7.26 4.05
N TRP A 9 4.69 7.36 4.34
CA TRP A 9 4.17 7.50 5.70
C TRP A 9 3.47 6.23 6.13
N GLU A 10 3.62 5.87 7.39
CA GLU A 10 2.70 4.93 8.03
C GLU A 10 1.30 5.54 8.04
N GLY A 11 0.31 4.72 7.77
CA GLY A 11 -1.09 5.15 7.70
C GLY A 11 -2.01 4.17 8.41
N PRO A 12 -3.31 4.22 8.08
CA PRO A 12 -4.33 3.44 8.79
C PRO A 12 -4.12 1.92 8.75
N ILE A 13 -3.43 1.41 7.72
CA ILE A 13 -3.04 0.00 7.62
C ILE A 13 -1.63 -0.13 8.20
N GLY A 14 -1.53 -0.77 9.37
CA GLY A 14 -0.26 -0.96 10.08
C GLY A 14 0.77 -1.72 9.23
N GLY A 15 2.04 -1.32 9.34
CA GLY A 15 3.16 -1.93 8.59
C GLY A 15 3.28 -1.52 7.12
N LEU A 16 2.29 -0.81 6.58
CA LEU A 16 2.28 -0.30 5.22
C LEU A 16 2.82 1.14 5.19
N ARG A 17 3.74 1.44 4.27
CA ARG A 17 4.34 2.78 4.14
C ARG A 17 4.10 3.31 2.73
N LEU A 18 3.11 4.18 2.59
CA LEU A 18 2.71 4.71 1.29
C LEU A 18 2.84 6.23 1.20
N PRO A 19 3.01 6.77 -0.01
CA PRO A 19 2.84 8.20 -0.24
C PRO A 19 1.43 8.65 0.15
N PHE A 20 1.29 9.88 0.64
CA PHE A 20 0.00 10.44 1.07
C PHE A 20 -1.10 10.34 -0.01
N ALA A 21 -0.73 10.52 -1.28
CA ALA A 21 -1.65 10.39 -2.41
C ALA A 21 -2.26 8.98 -2.50
N ALA A 22 -1.48 7.92 -2.24
CA ALA A 22 -2.00 6.55 -2.23
C ALA A 22 -2.96 6.34 -1.05
N TRP A 23 -2.61 6.85 0.14
CA TRP A 23 -3.51 6.76 1.30
C TRP A 23 -4.87 7.41 1.04
N LYS A 24 -4.87 8.59 0.42
CA LYS A 24 -6.11 9.28 0.06
C LYS A 24 -6.95 8.45 -0.91
N CYS A 25 -6.34 7.90 -1.97
CA CYS A 25 -7.09 7.08 -2.93
C CYS A 25 -7.62 5.78 -2.30
N LEU A 26 -6.85 5.13 -1.42
CA LEU A 26 -7.31 3.95 -0.70
C LEU A 26 -8.50 4.26 0.21
N GLN A 27 -8.46 5.42 0.88
CA GLN A 27 -9.55 5.89 1.73
C GLN A 27 -10.82 6.19 0.92
N ASP A 28 -10.68 6.84 -0.24
CA ASP A 28 -11.80 7.14 -1.16
C ASP A 28 -12.43 5.84 -1.70
N GLU A 29 -11.64 4.79 -1.92
CA GLU A 29 -12.08 3.44 -2.33
C GLU A 29 -12.58 2.57 -1.16
N GLY A 30 -12.63 3.13 0.06
CA GLY A 30 -13.09 2.47 1.27
C GLY A 30 -12.17 1.36 1.79
N ILE A 31 -10.91 1.32 1.36
CA ILE A 31 -9.92 0.31 1.73
C ILE A 31 -9.29 0.71 3.06
N LYS A 32 -9.57 -0.06 4.11
CA LYS A 32 -9.11 0.23 5.49
C LYS A 32 -8.27 -0.89 6.09
N THR A 33 -8.22 -2.06 5.45
CA THR A 33 -7.48 -3.23 5.95
C THR A 33 -6.54 -3.77 4.89
N ILE A 34 -5.53 -4.52 5.34
CA ILE A 34 -4.58 -5.14 4.42
C ILE A 34 -5.24 -6.20 3.54
N ASP A 35 -6.21 -6.97 4.06
CA ASP A 35 -6.91 -7.98 3.27
C ASP A 35 -7.74 -7.37 2.14
N GLN A 36 -8.41 -6.24 2.42
CA GLN A 36 -9.14 -5.49 1.38
C GLN A 36 -8.19 -4.95 0.31
N LEU A 37 -6.99 -4.53 0.73
CA LEU A 37 -5.96 -4.05 -0.17
C LEU A 37 -5.40 -5.19 -1.04
N LYS A 38 -5.04 -6.33 -0.44
CA LYS A 38 -4.59 -7.54 -1.13
C LYS A 38 -5.62 -8.03 -2.15
N ALA A 39 -6.90 -8.11 -1.76
CA ALA A 39 -8.00 -8.52 -2.64
C ALA A 39 -8.25 -7.57 -3.83
N LYS A 40 -7.73 -6.33 -3.76
CA LYS A 40 -7.89 -5.31 -4.81
C LYS A 40 -6.58 -4.98 -5.54
N ALA A 41 -5.46 -5.60 -5.15
CA ALA A 41 -4.12 -5.25 -5.63
C ALA A 41 -3.97 -5.30 -7.16
N ASP A 42 -4.60 -6.28 -7.80
CA ASP A 42 -4.55 -6.48 -9.25
C ASP A 42 -5.30 -5.39 -10.05
N ARG A 43 -6.27 -4.73 -9.42
CA ARG A 43 -7.12 -3.70 -10.05
C ARG A 43 -6.87 -2.29 -9.52
N LEU A 44 -5.81 -2.07 -8.75
CA LEU A 44 -5.44 -0.75 -8.20
C LEU A 44 -5.34 0.33 -9.29
N GLU A 45 -4.81 0.00 -10.45
CA GLU A 45 -4.70 0.92 -11.60
C GLU A 45 -6.04 1.38 -12.20
N LYS A 46 -7.14 0.73 -11.81
CA LYS A 46 -8.50 1.11 -12.22
C LYS A 46 -9.14 2.11 -11.26
N PHE A 47 -8.53 2.37 -10.11
CA PHE A 47 -9.04 3.32 -9.12
C PHE A 47 -8.70 4.74 -9.53
N VAL A 48 -9.66 5.65 -9.31
CA VAL A 48 -9.50 7.05 -9.67
C VAL A 48 -8.37 7.64 -8.84
N GLY A 49 -7.37 8.21 -9.51
CA GLY A 49 -6.17 8.78 -8.85
C GLY A 49 -5.03 7.78 -8.61
N ILE A 50 -5.25 6.47 -8.80
CA ILE A 50 -4.18 5.46 -8.73
C ILE A 50 -3.76 5.11 -10.16
N GLY A 51 -2.76 5.83 -10.65
CA GLY A 51 -2.09 5.47 -11.91
C GLY A 51 -1.19 4.23 -11.77
N PRO A 52 -0.68 3.68 -12.89
CA PRO A 52 0.18 2.48 -12.90
C PRO A 52 1.40 2.59 -11.98
N ARG A 53 2.00 3.78 -11.89
CA ARG A 53 3.13 4.06 -11.00
C ARG A 53 2.76 3.91 -9.53
N LEU A 54 1.60 4.43 -9.13
CA LEU A 54 1.16 4.40 -7.73
C LEU A 54 0.70 3.00 -7.35
N ALA A 55 0.02 2.30 -8.26
CA ALA A 55 -0.31 0.88 -8.12
C ALA A 55 0.94 0.03 -7.90
N HIS A 56 2.01 0.28 -8.67
CA HIS A 56 3.28 -0.43 -8.51
C HIS A 56 3.89 -0.22 -7.12
N ILE A 57 3.90 1.01 -6.60
CA ILE A 57 4.41 1.32 -5.25
C ILE A 57 3.63 0.55 -4.19
N ILE A 58 2.29 0.56 -4.29
CA ILE A 58 1.43 -0.17 -3.35
C ILE A 58 1.74 -1.68 -3.37
N ARG A 59 1.90 -2.27 -4.57
CA ARG A 59 2.25 -3.69 -4.72
C ARG A 59 3.62 -4.03 -4.15
N GLN A 60 4.63 -3.17 -4.33
CA GLN A 60 5.95 -3.38 -3.72
C GLN A 60 5.88 -3.40 -2.19
N GLU A 61 5.10 -2.49 -1.60
CA GLU A 61 4.92 -2.42 -0.16
C GLU A 61 4.16 -3.63 0.39
N LEU A 62 3.12 -4.09 -0.32
CA LEU A 62 2.43 -5.35 -0.01
C LEU A 62 3.39 -6.54 -0.06
N ALA A 63 4.20 -6.66 -1.12
CA ALA A 63 5.16 -7.75 -1.26
C ALA A 63 6.22 -7.74 -0.14
N ARG A 64 6.66 -6.56 0.31
CA ARG A 64 7.55 -6.44 1.48
C ARG A 64 6.87 -6.98 2.74
N MET A 65 5.61 -6.62 2.97
CA MET A 65 4.88 -7.08 4.15
C MET A 65 4.68 -8.59 4.14
N GLU A 66 4.32 -9.18 2.99
CA GLU A 66 4.19 -10.64 2.86
C GLU A 66 5.53 -11.36 3.11
N ALA A 67 6.65 -10.78 2.67
CA ALA A 67 7.97 -11.31 2.96
C ALA A 67 8.27 -11.26 4.48
N ALA A 68 7.95 -10.15 5.14
CA ALA A 68 8.14 -9.99 6.58
C ALA A 68 7.22 -10.92 7.42
N GLU A 69 5.97 -11.12 7.00
CA GLU A 69 5.02 -12.06 7.63
C GLU A 69 5.53 -13.51 7.57
N ARG A 70 6.09 -13.93 6.42
CA ARG A 70 6.69 -15.27 6.27
C ARG A 70 7.91 -15.47 7.18
N GLN A 71 8.78 -14.46 7.28
CA GLN A 71 9.96 -14.54 8.14
C GLN A 71 9.63 -14.60 9.64
N THR A 72 8.49 -14.06 10.06
CA THR A 72 8.04 -14.09 11.47
C THR A 72 7.41 -15.44 11.83
N SER A 73 7.01 -16.25 10.84
CA SER A 73 6.35 -17.54 11.05
C SER A 73 7.31 -18.74 10.97
N ASP A 74 8.58 -18.53 10.62
CA ASP A 74 9.61 -19.59 10.52
C ASP A 74 10.36 -19.82 11.85
N GLU A 75 9.97 -19.14 12.93
CA GLU A 75 10.49 -19.33 14.29
C GLU A 75 9.33 -19.75 15.22
N ALA A 76 8.84 -20.98 15.07
CA ALA A 76 7.92 -21.65 16.00
C ALA A 76 8.17 -23.17 16.04
#